data_AF-A0A068TSL0-F1
#
_entry.id   AF-A0A068TSL0-F1
#
_cell.length_a   1.000
_cell.length_b   1.000
_cell.length_c   1.000
_cell.angle_alpha   90.00
_cell.angle_beta   90.00
_cell.angle_gamma   90.00
#
_symmetry.space_group_name_H-M   'P 1'
#
loop_
_entity.id
_entity.type
_entity.pdbx_description
1 polymer ?
#
loop_
_entity_poly.entity_id
_entity_poly.type
_entity_poly.pdbx_seq_one_letter_code
_entity_poly.pdbx_strand_id
1 'polypeptide(L)'
;MKVIVGVHAVTANGGVIAPVGMDMVALAAQKFAVPVVVVAGIHKLCPLYPENPEVIRTAGVGKVLRLHGFWKQLVSLVITDIRGHKPSYVYRLIADYYSSQDYVRYGKDALFKL
;
A
#
# COMPACT_ATOMS: atom_id res chain seq x y z
N MET A 1 -12.45 8.77 -18.57
CA MET A 1 -11.56 9.45 -17.61
C MET A 1 -10.82 8.39 -16.79
N LYS A 2 -9.61 8.67 -16.29
CA LYS A 2 -8.85 7.74 -15.45
C LYS A 2 -8.18 8.54 -14.34
N VAL A 3 -8.13 8.00 -13.12
CA VAL A 3 -7.46 8.63 -11.99
C VAL A 3 -6.16 7.87 -11.71
N ILE A 4 -5.04 8.59 -11.65
CA ILE A 4 -3.73 8.01 -11.35
C ILE A 4 -3.28 8.56 -10.01
N VAL A 5 -2.91 7.68 -9.08
CA VAL A 5 -2.50 8.06 -7.72
C VAL A 5 -1.12 7.50 -7.42
N GLY A 6 -0.22 8.41 -7.02
CA GLY A 6 1.07 8.06 -6.45
C GLY A 6 0.93 7.76 -4.97
N VAL A 7 1.58 6.68 -4.52
CA VAL A 7 1.38 6.14 -3.17
C VAL A 7 2.70 6.08 -2.41
N HIS A 8 2.59 6.09 -1.10
CA HIS A 8 3.72 5.96 -0.19
C HIS A 8 4.12 4.49 -0.03
N ALA A 9 3.14 3.61 0.14
CA ALA A 9 3.35 2.17 0.27
C ALA A 9 2.11 1.38 -0.16
N VAL A 10 2.30 0.12 -0.59
CA VAL A 10 1.22 -0.84 -0.90
C VAL A 10 1.39 -2.06 -0.01
N THR A 11 0.38 -2.41 0.78
CA THR A 11 0.43 -3.53 1.72
C THR A 11 0.10 -4.87 1.06
N ALA A 12 0.51 -5.97 1.69
CA ALA A 12 0.34 -7.34 1.20
C ALA A 12 -1.13 -7.74 0.92
N ASN A 13 -2.07 -7.12 1.62
CA ASN A 13 -3.50 -7.33 1.40
C ASN A 13 -4.07 -6.58 0.17
N GLY A 14 -3.22 -5.87 -0.58
CA GLY A 14 -3.62 -4.98 -1.67
C GLY A 14 -4.13 -3.61 -1.22
N GLY A 15 -3.98 -3.29 0.07
CA GLY A 15 -4.21 -1.97 0.63
C GLY A 15 -3.14 -0.98 0.19
N VAL A 16 -3.45 0.31 0.27
CA VAL A 16 -2.60 1.36 -0.26
C VAL A 16 -2.53 2.51 0.73
N ILE A 17 -1.33 2.96 1.01
CA ILE A 17 -1.02 4.11 1.85
C ILE A 17 -0.71 5.28 0.92
N ALA A 18 -1.60 6.27 0.89
CA ALA A 18 -1.53 7.43 0.02
C ALA A 18 -1.34 8.71 0.86
N PRO A 19 -0.88 9.82 0.26
CA PRO A 19 -0.87 11.11 0.94
C PRO A 19 -2.29 11.53 1.35
N VAL A 20 -2.35 12.38 2.39
CA VAL A 20 -3.61 12.90 2.93
C VAL A 20 -4.44 13.56 1.81
N GLY A 21 -5.75 13.30 1.82
CA GLY A 21 -6.71 13.87 0.85
C GLY A 21 -7.01 12.98 -0.36
N MET A 22 -6.25 11.90 -0.60
CA MET A 22 -6.56 10.95 -1.68
C MET A 22 -7.87 10.18 -1.47
N ASP A 23 -8.29 10.07 -0.21
CA ASP A 23 -9.56 9.48 0.18
C ASP A 23 -10.78 10.12 -0.52
N MET A 24 -10.77 11.45 -0.62
CA MET A 24 -11.86 12.18 -1.28
C MET A 24 -11.88 11.88 -2.79
N VAL A 25 -10.70 11.77 -3.40
CA VAL A 25 -10.55 11.45 -4.82
C VAL A 25 -11.01 10.02 -5.10
N ALA A 26 -10.67 9.07 -4.23
CA ALA A 26 -11.08 7.67 -4.37
C ALA A 26 -12.60 7.50 -4.24
N LEU A 27 -13.24 8.18 -3.26
CA LEU A 27 -14.69 8.17 -3.11
C LEU A 27 -15.41 8.85 -4.27
N ALA A 28 -14.87 9.97 -4.77
CA ALA A 28 -15.41 10.60 -5.97
C ALA A 28 -15.30 9.67 -7.18
N ALA A 29 -14.13 9.07 -7.41
CA ALA A 29 -13.92 8.13 -8.50
C ALA A 29 -14.86 6.91 -8.41
N GLN A 30 -15.12 6.40 -7.21
CA GLN A 30 -16.11 5.34 -6.98
C GLN A 30 -17.51 5.76 -7.44
N LYS A 31 -17.97 6.95 -7.01
CA LYS A 31 -19.30 7.46 -7.37
C LYS A 31 -19.46 7.66 -8.88
N PHE A 32 -18.39 8.04 -9.56
CA PHE A 32 -18.38 8.25 -11.01
C PHE A 32 -17.96 7.01 -11.82
N ALA A 33 -17.80 5.84 -11.17
CA ALA A 33 -17.33 4.59 -11.78
C ALA A 33 -16.04 4.76 -12.62
N VAL A 34 -15.15 5.65 -12.17
CA VAL A 34 -13.88 5.91 -12.83
C VAL A 34 -12.82 4.97 -12.24
N PRO A 35 -12.07 4.23 -13.07
CA PRO A 35 -11.03 3.35 -12.57
C PRO A 35 -9.89 4.14 -11.94
N VAL A 36 -9.51 3.75 -10.72
CA VAL A 36 -8.36 4.29 -9.99
C VAL A 36 -7.17 3.37 -10.21
N VAL A 37 -6.09 3.94 -10.73
CA VAL A 37 -4.83 3.26 -10.99
C VAL A 37 -3.78 3.78 -10.02
N VAL A 38 -3.10 2.86 -9.35
CA VAL A 38 -2.05 3.17 -8.38
C VAL A 38 -0.70 2.92 -9.02
N VAL A 39 0.24 3.84 -8.83
CA VAL A 39 1.61 3.71 -9.31
C VAL A 39 2.56 3.66 -8.12
N ALA A 40 3.29 2.56 -7.98
CA ALA A 40 4.28 2.37 -6.94
C ALA A 40 5.42 1.48 -7.47
N GLY A 41 6.67 1.80 -7.15
CA GLY A 41 7.78 0.89 -7.43
C GLY A 41 7.76 -0.32 -6.48
N ILE A 42 8.42 -1.41 -6.85
CA ILE A 42 8.54 -2.62 -6.02
C ILE A 42 9.10 -2.35 -4.62
N HIS A 43 9.96 -1.33 -4.46
CA HIS A 43 10.54 -0.92 -3.18
C HIS A 43 9.52 -0.29 -2.21
N LYS A 44 8.31 0.04 -2.67
CA LYS A 44 7.20 0.54 -1.86
C LYS A 44 6.20 -0.56 -1.48
N LEU A 45 6.45 -1.81 -1.86
CA LEU A 45 5.61 -2.95 -1.44
C LEU A 45 5.97 -3.31 0.00
N CYS A 46 5.00 -3.23 0.89
CA CYS A 46 5.14 -3.62 2.28
C CYS A 46 4.67 -5.06 2.47
N PRO A 47 5.54 -5.98 2.93
CA PRO A 47 5.18 -7.38 3.14
C PRO A 47 4.19 -7.60 4.28
N LEU A 48 3.92 -6.56 5.06
CA LEU A 48 3.19 -6.68 6.31
C LEU A 48 1.71 -6.37 6.11
N TYR A 49 0.89 -7.10 6.87
CA TYR A 49 -0.54 -6.85 6.93
C TYR A 49 -0.85 -5.67 7.88
N PRO A 50 -1.77 -4.79 7.49
CA PRO A 50 -2.16 -3.62 8.29
C PRO A 50 -3.06 -3.95 9.50
N GLU A 51 -3.22 -5.23 9.85
CA GLU A 51 -3.99 -5.68 11.02
C GLU A 51 -3.30 -5.29 12.34
N ASN A 52 -1.98 -5.08 12.31
CA ASN A 52 -1.23 -4.55 13.44
C ASN A 52 -0.93 -3.05 13.24
N PRO A 53 -1.46 -2.15 14.10
CA PRO A 53 -1.27 -0.70 13.96
C PRO A 53 0.18 -0.25 14.16
N GLU A 54 0.97 -1.03 14.91
CA GLU A 54 2.41 -0.79 15.12
C GLU A 54 3.21 -0.84 13.81
N VAL A 55 2.78 -1.69 12.87
CA VAL A 55 3.50 -1.91 11.61
C VAL A 55 3.38 -0.71 10.66
N ILE A 56 2.26 0.01 10.73
CA ILE A 56 2.03 1.23 9.97
C ILE A 56 2.89 2.38 10.51
N ARG A 57 3.22 2.36 11.81
CA ARG A 57 4.17 3.31 12.43
C ARG A 57 5.62 3.02 12.02
N THR A 58 6.00 1.75 11.93
CA THR A 58 7.37 1.30 11.61
C THR A 58 7.78 1.54 10.16
N ALA A 59 6.84 1.58 9.21
CA ALA A 59 7.13 1.82 7.79
C ALA A 59 7.63 3.27 7.47
N GLY A 60 8.16 4.01 8.46
CA GLY A 60 8.63 5.38 8.29
C GLY A 60 7.51 6.41 8.18
N VAL A 61 6.25 6.02 8.36
CA VAL A 61 5.07 6.91 8.35
C VAL A 61 4.87 7.49 9.77
N GLY A 62 5.96 8.02 10.33
CA GLY A 62 5.94 8.72 11.61
C GLY A 62 5.26 10.08 11.46
N LYS A 63 4.12 10.25 12.13
CA LYS A 63 3.40 11.50 12.48
C LYS A 63 2.19 11.96 11.64
N VAL A 64 1.95 11.55 10.41
CA VAL A 64 0.84 12.16 9.63
C VAL A 64 0.14 11.18 8.72
N LEU A 65 -0.62 10.21 9.26
CA LEU A 65 -1.78 9.63 8.58
C LEU A 65 -2.59 8.85 9.62
N ARG A 66 -3.62 9.52 10.16
CA ARG A 66 -4.77 8.81 10.75
C ARG A 66 -5.21 7.78 9.70
N LEU A 67 -5.32 6.54 10.15
CA LEU A 67 -5.91 5.40 9.46
C LEU A 67 -7.34 5.74 9.03
N HIS A 68 -7.49 6.46 7.94
CA HIS A 68 -8.68 6.47 7.11
C HIS A 68 -8.17 6.26 5.71
N GLY A 69 -8.73 5.25 5.05
CA GLY A 69 -8.32 4.88 3.70
C GLY A 69 -7.74 3.47 3.55
N PHE A 70 -8.44 2.47 4.09
CA PHE A 70 -8.17 1.08 3.73
C PHE A 70 -8.78 0.78 2.36
N TRP A 71 -8.17 1.32 1.29
CA TRP A 71 -8.70 1.28 -0.07
C TRP A 71 -8.45 -0.06 -0.78
N LYS A 72 -8.85 -1.18 -0.17
CA LYS A 72 -8.71 -2.49 -0.86
C LYS A 72 -9.63 -2.59 -2.08
N GLN A 73 -10.81 -1.99 -2.02
CA GLN A 73 -11.88 -2.22 -3.00
C GLN A 73 -11.96 -1.18 -4.12
N LEU A 74 -11.17 -0.11 -4.03
CA LEU A 74 -11.24 1.00 -4.99
C LEU A 74 -10.09 1.06 -5.98
N VAL A 75 -9.00 0.37 -5.69
CA VAL A 75 -7.88 0.24 -6.61
C VAL A 75 -8.24 -0.78 -7.68
N SER A 76 -8.22 -0.36 -8.93
CA SER A 76 -8.48 -1.23 -10.08
C SER A 76 -7.19 -1.93 -10.54
N LEU A 77 -6.07 -1.23 -10.50
CA LEU A 77 -4.78 -1.70 -11.01
C LEU A 77 -3.62 -1.07 -10.22
N VAL A 78 -2.62 -1.87 -9.91
CA VAL A 78 -1.33 -1.41 -9.38
C VAL A 78 -0.29 -1.55 -10.48
N ILE A 79 0.36 -0.45 -10.85
CA ILE A 79 1.45 -0.43 -11.81
C ILE A 79 2.76 -0.37 -11.03
N THR A 80 3.58 -1.40 -11.20
CA THR A 80 4.97 -1.41 -10.76
C THR A 80 5.92 -1.17 -11.94
N ASP A 81 7.19 -0.97 -11.61
CA ASP A 81 8.30 -0.84 -12.57
C ASP A 81 8.47 -2.05 -13.48
N ILE A 82 7.86 -3.19 -13.12
CA ILE A 82 7.93 -4.43 -13.90
C ILE A 82 6.68 -4.60 -14.75
N ARG A 83 5.50 -4.67 -14.11
CA ARG A 83 4.21 -4.93 -14.78
C ARG A 83 3.03 -4.34 -14.00
N GLY A 84 1.89 -4.26 -14.67
CA GLY A 84 0.60 -3.97 -14.03
C GLY A 84 0.01 -5.23 -13.40
N HIS A 85 -0.35 -5.15 -12.13
CA HIS A 85 -0.91 -6.25 -11.34
C HIS A 85 -2.23 -5.87 -10.70
N LYS A 86 -3.13 -6.86 -10.55
CA LYS A 86 -4.33 -6.69 -9.73
C LYS A 86 -3.92 -6.56 -8.25
N PRO A 87 -4.64 -5.80 -7.42
CA PRO A 87 -4.35 -5.70 -5.99
C PRO A 87 -4.30 -7.07 -5.28
N SER A 88 -5.12 -8.03 -5.71
CA SER A 88 -5.10 -9.41 -5.19
C SER A 88 -3.85 -10.21 -5.54
N TYR A 89 -3.04 -9.77 -6.51
CA TYR A 89 -1.79 -10.44 -6.90
C TYR A 89 -0.58 -9.90 -6.13
N VAL A 90 -0.74 -8.79 -5.39
CA VAL A 90 0.36 -8.11 -4.70
C VAL A 90 1.05 -9.02 -3.67
N TYR A 91 0.30 -9.87 -2.96
CA TYR A 91 0.90 -10.83 -2.00
C TYR A 91 1.92 -11.76 -2.68
N ARG A 92 1.66 -12.16 -3.92
CA ARG A 92 2.54 -13.08 -4.66
C ARG A 92 3.80 -12.37 -5.12
N LEU A 93 3.68 -11.11 -5.57
CA LEU A 93 4.85 -10.27 -5.85
C LEU A 93 5.72 -10.13 -4.61
N ILE A 94 5.12 -9.84 -3.47
CA ILE A 94 5.85 -9.73 -2.21
C ILE A 94 6.56 -11.04 -1.88
N ALA A 95 5.92 -12.20 -2.08
CA ALA A 95 6.56 -13.49 -1.85
C ALA A 95 7.72 -13.78 -2.82
N ASP A 96 7.66 -13.26 -4.05
CA ASP A 96 8.74 -13.39 -5.03
C ASP A 96 9.96 -12.50 -4.69
N TYR A 97 9.74 -11.34 -4.07
CA TYR A 97 10.79 -10.34 -3.78
C TYR A 97 11.28 -10.32 -2.32
N TYR A 98 10.48 -10.78 -1.35
CA TYR A 98 10.81 -10.76 0.06
C TYR A 98 10.84 -12.17 0.65
N SER A 99 11.86 -12.45 1.47
CA SER A 99 11.93 -13.68 2.26
C SER A 99 10.97 -13.62 3.44
N SER A 100 10.37 -14.76 3.80
CA SER A 100 9.50 -14.89 4.97
C SER A 100 10.20 -14.50 6.27
N GLN A 101 11.55 -14.61 6.33
CA GLN A 101 12.35 -14.21 7.50
C GLN A 101 12.35 -12.70 7.72
N ASP A 102 12.21 -11.91 6.65
CA ASP A 102 12.27 -10.44 6.74
C ASP A 102 10.96 -9.84 7.29
N TYR A 103 9.87 -10.62 7.30
CA TYR A 103 8.58 -10.18 7.84
C TYR A 103 8.66 -10.06 9.36
N VAL A 104 9.38 -10.98 10.00
CA VAL A 104 9.57 -11.05 11.45
C VAL A 104 10.54 -9.97 11.94
N ARG A 105 11.58 -9.67 11.14
CA ARG A 105 12.56 -8.61 11.43
C ARG A 105 11.90 -7.24 11.55
N TYR A 106 10.99 -6.87 10.65
CA TYR A 106 10.24 -5.61 10.77
C TYR A 106 9.38 -5.51 12.03
N GLY A 107 8.93 -6.63 12.60
CA GLY A 107 8.17 -6.66 13.85
C GLY A 107 9.03 -6.51 15.12
N LYS A 108 10.32 -6.83 15.07
CA LYS A 108 11.24 -6.79 16.22
C LYS A 108 12.28 -5.66 16.14
N ASP A 109 12.76 -5.33 14.94
CA ASP A 109 13.87 -4.40 14.72
C ASP A 109 13.40 -2.93 14.59
N ALA A 110 12.09 -2.69 14.62
CA ALA A 110 11.46 -1.37 14.75
C ALA A 110 11.85 -0.62 16.03
N LEU A 111 12.34 -1.35 17.05
CA LEU A 111 12.78 -0.80 18.33
C LEU A 111 14.20 -0.21 18.31
N PHE A 112 14.98 -0.38 17.23
CA PHE A 112 16.41 -0.03 17.23
C PHE A 112 16.90 0.85 16.08
N LYS A 113 16.02 1.50 15.31
CA LYS A 113 16.43 2.60 14.42
C LYS A 113 15.46 3.78 14.46
N LEU A 114 15.58 4.57 15.52
CA LEU A 114 15.63 6.03 15.49
C LEU A 114 16.77 6.49 16.39
#